data_AF-A0A4Q0IGR4-F1
#
_entry.id   AF-A0A4Q0IGR4-F1
#
_cell.length_a   1.000
_cell.length_b   1.000
_cell.length_c   1.000
_cell.angle_alpha   90.00
_cell.angle_beta   90.00
_cell.angle_gamma   90.00
#
_symmetry.space_group_name_H-M   'P 1'
#
loop_
_entity.id
_entity.type
_entity.pdbx_description
1 polymer ?
#
loop_
_entity_poly.entity_id
_entity_poly.type
_entity_poly.pdbx_seq_one_letter_code
_entity_poly.pdbx_strand_id
1 'polypeptide(L)'
;HTTVASLADGKDHMYYYIVDGSTQVGDPYGRLILDPWNDGLIPSDVFPDTPAYPSAKIANVPVAVYNSAREDYDWNVTSFKGVKQSDLIIYELLLRDFTGTEGQAKGDGTVAKAMEKLDYLKELGVNAIELLPITEFSGNNSWGYNPNFYFAPDKAYGTPEAYKAFIDGAHERGMAVILDMV
;
A
#
# COMPACT_ATOMS: atom_id res chain seq x y z
N HIS A 1 -11.65 12.25 -13.45
CA HIS A 1 -12.31 12.31 -14.78
C HIS A 1 -11.50 11.53 -15.80
N THR A 2 -12.06 10.46 -16.36
CA THR A 2 -11.47 9.73 -17.50
C THR A 2 -11.62 10.54 -18.78
N THR A 3 -10.58 10.57 -19.62
CA THR A 3 -10.65 11.20 -20.96
C THR A 3 -11.17 10.23 -22.03
N VAL A 4 -11.45 8.98 -21.66
CA VAL A 4 -11.94 7.93 -22.57
C VAL A 4 -13.44 7.76 -22.34
N ALA A 5 -14.24 8.17 -23.33
CA ALA A 5 -15.70 8.26 -23.23
C ALA A 5 -16.44 6.95 -22.88
N SER A 6 -15.79 5.79 -23.00
CA SER A 6 -16.38 4.47 -22.73
C SER A 6 -15.98 3.87 -21.38
N LEU A 7 -15.10 4.51 -20.61
CA LEU A 7 -14.71 4.02 -19.28
C LEU A 7 -15.71 4.54 -18.23
N ALA A 8 -16.48 3.63 -17.65
CA ALA A 8 -17.43 3.97 -16.60
C ALA A 8 -16.71 4.42 -15.32
N ASP A 9 -17.10 5.57 -14.78
CA ASP A 9 -16.56 6.08 -13.51
C ASP A 9 -16.91 5.14 -12.34
N GLY A 10 -16.02 5.09 -11.35
CA GLY A 10 -16.20 4.32 -10.10
C GLY A 10 -16.16 2.79 -10.27
N LYS A 11 -15.81 2.28 -11.46
CA LYS A 11 -15.70 0.85 -11.72
C LYS A 11 -14.24 0.45 -11.94
N ASP A 12 -13.92 -0.78 -11.55
CA ASP A 12 -12.61 -1.37 -11.81
C ASP A 12 -12.47 -1.73 -13.28
N HIS A 13 -11.44 -1.18 -13.91
CA HIS A 13 -11.03 -1.50 -15.28
C HIS A 13 -9.62 -2.06 -15.23
N MET A 14 -9.48 -3.35 -15.56
CA MET A 14 -8.19 -4.03 -15.56
C MET A 14 -7.51 -3.88 -16.92
N TYR A 15 -6.22 -3.56 -16.92
CA TYR A 15 -5.46 -3.39 -18.15
C TYR A 15 -3.96 -3.71 -17.96
N TYR A 16 -3.30 -3.94 -19.09
CA TYR A 16 -1.85 -4.12 -19.22
C TYR A 16 -1.45 -3.70 -20.64
N TYR A 17 -0.15 -3.61 -20.91
CA TYR A 17 0.35 -3.24 -22.24
C TYR A 17 0.86 -4.47 -23.00
N ILE A 18 0.65 -4.46 -24.32
CA ILE A 18 1.36 -5.35 -25.25
C ILE A 18 2.36 -4.48 -26.00
N VAL A 19 3.64 -4.64 -25.69
CA VAL A 19 4.77 -4.02 -26.39
C VAL A 19 5.17 -4.94 -27.54
N ASP A 20 5.69 -4.38 -28.65
CA ASP A 20 6.20 -5.10 -29.83
C ASP A 20 5.23 -6.09 -30.53
N GLY A 21 3.97 -6.13 -30.10
CA GLY A 21 2.95 -7.06 -30.59
C GLY A 21 2.94 -8.42 -29.87
N SER A 22 3.88 -8.70 -28.95
CA SER A 22 3.97 -9.98 -28.27
C SER A 22 4.27 -9.89 -26.77
N THR A 23 5.05 -8.89 -26.35
CA THR A 23 5.51 -8.77 -24.97
C THR A 23 4.45 -8.14 -24.07
N GLN A 24 3.93 -8.90 -23.11
CA GLN A 24 2.95 -8.41 -22.15
C GLN A 24 3.65 -7.82 -20.93
N VAL A 25 3.29 -6.59 -20.55
CA VAL A 25 3.85 -5.91 -19.38
C VAL A 25 2.75 -5.19 -18.60
N GLY A 26 2.82 -5.25 -17.27
CA GLY A 26 1.97 -4.43 -16.40
C GLY A 26 2.27 -2.93 -16.56
N ASP A 27 1.34 -2.09 -16.11
CA ASP A 27 1.57 -0.64 -16.11
C ASP A 27 2.49 -0.25 -14.93
N PRO A 28 3.71 0.27 -15.17
CA PRO A 28 4.61 0.70 -14.09
C PRO A 28 4.04 1.86 -13.24
N TYR A 29 3.03 2.57 -13.74
CA TYR A 29 2.34 3.66 -13.04
C TYR A 29 0.98 3.24 -12.44
N GLY A 30 0.64 1.94 -12.52
CA GLY A 30 -0.55 1.42 -11.88
C GLY A 30 -0.53 1.64 -10.37
N ARG A 31 -1.64 2.11 -9.81
CA ARG A 31 -1.79 2.37 -8.36
C ARG A 31 -2.39 1.21 -7.58
N LEU A 32 -2.89 0.22 -8.31
CA LEU A 32 -3.26 -1.10 -7.81
C LEU A 32 -2.90 -2.10 -8.89
N ILE A 33 -2.16 -3.12 -8.52
CA ILE A 33 -1.72 -4.21 -9.41
C ILE A 33 -2.31 -5.51 -8.90
N LEU A 34 -2.85 -6.32 -9.81
CA LEU A 34 -3.24 -7.69 -9.51
C LEU A 34 -2.11 -8.61 -9.94
N ASP A 35 -1.55 -9.33 -8.97
CA ASP A 35 -0.55 -10.36 -9.16
C ASP A 35 -1.24 -11.73 -9.27
N PRO A 36 -1.22 -12.40 -10.45
CA PRO A 36 -1.84 -13.70 -10.63
C PRO A 36 -1.21 -14.82 -9.81
N TRP A 37 0.00 -14.62 -9.27
CA TRP A 37 0.78 -15.63 -8.58
C TRP A 37 0.60 -15.56 -7.06
N ASN A 38 0.47 -14.37 -6.48
CA ASN A 38 0.55 -14.18 -5.02
C ASN A 38 -0.71 -13.61 -4.37
N ASP A 39 -1.60 -12.94 -5.11
CA ASP A 39 -2.78 -12.28 -4.52
C ASP A 39 -3.75 -13.25 -3.85
N GLY A 40 -3.83 -14.49 -4.35
CA GLY A 40 -4.67 -15.53 -3.76
C GLY A 40 -4.24 -15.98 -2.36
N LEU A 41 -3.06 -15.57 -1.89
CA LEU A 41 -2.54 -15.84 -0.55
C LEU A 41 -2.80 -14.69 0.43
N ILE A 42 -3.33 -13.55 -0.04
CA ILE A 42 -3.59 -12.38 0.79
C ILE A 42 -4.92 -12.60 1.54
N PRO A 43 -4.92 -12.55 2.88
CA PRO A 43 -6.16 -12.68 3.63
C PRO A 43 -7.15 -11.53 3.31
N SER A 44 -8.43 -11.88 3.19
CA SER A 44 -9.49 -10.93 2.83
C SER A 44 -9.73 -9.82 3.85
N ASP A 45 -9.28 -10.01 5.10
CA ASP A 45 -9.31 -8.98 6.14
C ASP A 45 -8.18 -7.97 5.99
N VAL A 46 -7.11 -8.29 5.26
CA VAL A 46 -6.00 -7.38 4.96
C VAL A 46 -6.33 -6.50 3.76
N PHE A 47 -6.86 -7.11 2.70
CA PHE A 47 -7.31 -6.40 1.50
C PHE A 47 -8.74 -6.84 1.14
N PRO A 48 -9.76 -6.25 1.78
CA PRO A 48 -11.15 -6.54 1.45
C PRO A 48 -11.48 -6.10 0.02
N ASP A 49 -12.41 -6.81 -0.60
CA ASP A 49 -12.92 -6.50 -1.94
C ASP A 49 -11.83 -6.38 -3.02
N THR A 50 -10.76 -7.18 -2.90
CA THR A 50 -9.71 -7.27 -3.94
C THR A 50 -10.35 -7.65 -5.28
N PRO A 51 -10.14 -6.87 -6.36
CA PRO A 51 -10.68 -7.20 -7.66
C PRO A 51 -10.15 -8.56 -8.15
N ALA A 52 -11.04 -9.44 -8.58
CA ALA A 52 -10.63 -10.76 -9.04
C ALA A 52 -9.77 -10.67 -10.31
N TYR A 53 -8.58 -11.28 -10.29
CA TYR A 53 -7.74 -11.39 -11.48
C TYR A 53 -8.49 -12.11 -12.62
N PRO A 54 -8.52 -11.56 -13.86
CA PRO A 54 -9.36 -12.08 -14.94
C PRO A 54 -8.73 -13.29 -15.66
N SER A 55 -8.48 -14.37 -14.91
CA SER A 55 -7.76 -15.59 -15.34
C SER A 55 -8.35 -16.30 -16.55
N ALA A 56 -9.64 -16.09 -16.86
CA ALA A 56 -10.29 -16.66 -18.04
C ALA A 56 -9.85 -16.01 -19.37
N LYS A 57 -9.27 -14.81 -19.32
CA LYS A 57 -8.89 -14.03 -20.52
C LYS A 57 -7.39 -13.81 -20.64
N ILE A 58 -6.68 -13.79 -19.51
CA ILE A 58 -5.26 -13.47 -19.43
C ILE A 58 -4.59 -14.41 -18.42
N ALA A 59 -3.31 -14.68 -18.62
CA ALA A 59 -2.51 -15.49 -17.71
C ALA A 59 -1.08 -14.98 -17.69
N ASN A 60 -0.41 -15.13 -16.55
CA ASN A 60 1.03 -14.88 -16.39
C ASN A 60 1.48 -13.43 -16.68
N VAL A 61 0.64 -12.44 -16.40
CA VAL A 61 1.01 -11.02 -16.47
C VAL A 61 0.33 -10.26 -15.33
N PRO A 62 1.04 -9.41 -14.57
CA PRO A 62 0.39 -8.50 -13.63
C PRO A 62 -0.48 -7.48 -14.38
N VAL A 63 -1.65 -7.17 -13.84
CA VAL A 63 -2.55 -6.17 -14.46
C VAL A 63 -2.81 -5.00 -13.53
N ALA A 64 -2.81 -3.79 -14.08
CA ALA A 64 -3.20 -2.61 -13.34
C ALA A 64 -4.73 -2.51 -13.27
N VAL A 65 -5.23 -1.97 -12.16
CA VAL A 65 -6.66 -1.65 -11.98
C VAL A 65 -6.82 -0.14 -11.95
N TYR A 66 -7.56 0.37 -12.93
CA TYR A 66 -8.01 1.76 -12.94
C TYR A 66 -9.42 1.86 -12.36
N ASN A 67 -9.61 2.72 -11.36
CA ASN A 67 -10.92 3.09 -10.83
C ASN A 67 -10.89 4.55 -10.37
N SER A 68 -11.74 5.39 -10.98
CA SER A 68 -11.74 6.84 -10.75
C SER A 68 -12.17 7.28 -9.35
N ALA A 69 -12.80 6.40 -8.57
CA ALA A 69 -13.28 6.69 -7.21
C ALA A 69 -12.35 6.17 -6.11
N ARG A 70 -11.30 5.40 -6.45
CA ARG A 70 -10.39 4.76 -5.48
C ARG A 70 -9.40 5.74 -4.83
N GLU A 71 -9.29 6.95 -5.37
CA GLU A 71 -8.34 7.94 -4.88
C GLU A 71 -8.92 8.85 -3.80
N ASP A 72 -10.24 8.90 -3.71
CA ASP A 72 -10.94 9.76 -2.77
C ASP A 72 -10.71 9.28 -1.34
N TYR A 73 -10.27 10.19 -0.47
CA TYR A 73 -10.10 9.96 0.96
C TYR A 73 -10.30 11.28 1.70
N ASP A 74 -11.26 11.27 2.63
CA ASP A 74 -11.59 12.44 3.44
C ASP A 74 -10.64 12.52 4.65
N TRP A 75 -9.56 13.27 4.49
CA TRP A 75 -8.57 13.50 5.56
C TRP A 75 -9.17 14.27 6.73
N ASN A 76 -9.00 13.76 7.96
CA ASN A 76 -9.38 14.48 9.18
C ASN A 76 -8.34 15.55 9.53
N VAL A 77 -7.05 15.23 9.40
CA VAL A 77 -5.95 16.14 9.76
C VAL A 77 -5.34 16.81 8.54
N THR A 78 -5.97 17.90 8.11
CA THR A 78 -5.50 18.71 6.97
C THR A 78 -4.52 19.82 7.36
N SER A 79 -4.37 20.10 8.66
CA SER A 79 -3.58 21.21 9.19
C SER A 79 -2.15 20.82 9.60
N PHE A 80 -1.81 19.54 9.62
CA PHE A 80 -0.49 19.05 10.02
C PHE A 80 0.61 19.60 9.09
N LYS A 81 1.70 20.09 9.68
CA LYS A 81 2.82 20.73 8.95
C LYS A 81 4.14 19.96 9.05
N GLY A 82 4.11 18.77 9.65
CA GLY A 82 5.32 18.02 9.97
C GLY A 82 5.95 18.43 11.30
N VAL A 83 6.97 17.66 11.69
CA VAL A 83 7.84 17.95 12.83
C VAL A 83 9.08 18.69 12.32
N LYS A 84 9.61 19.62 13.12
CA LYS A 84 10.86 20.31 12.75
C LYS A 84 11.98 19.28 12.61
N GLN A 85 12.78 19.40 11.56
CA GLN A 85 13.86 18.46 11.27
C GLN A 85 14.87 18.32 12.44
N SER A 86 15.13 19.40 13.18
CA SER A 86 16.02 19.41 14.35
C SER A 86 15.49 18.62 15.55
N ASP A 87 14.19 18.34 15.57
CA ASP A 87 13.48 17.79 16.71
C ASP A 87 13.06 16.33 16.45
N LEU A 88 13.40 15.77 15.28
CA LEU A 88 12.98 14.43 14.86
C LEU A 88 13.53 13.34 15.79
N ILE A 89 12.62 12.50 16.27
CA ILE A 89 12.87 11.24 16.95
C ILE A 89 12.15 10.20 16.11
N ILE A 90 12.92 9.52 15.26
CA ILE A 90 12.43 8.61 14.23
C ILE A 90 12.38 7.18 14.77
N TYR A 91 11.29 6.49 14.47
CA TYR A 91 11.16 5.05 14.64
C TYR A 91 11.00 4.38 13.27
N GLU A 92 12.04 3.66 12.85
CA GLU A 92 12.03 2.87 11.61
C GLU A 92 11.20 1.59 11.81
N LEU A 93 10.25 1.34 10.90
CA LEU A 93 9.19 0.36 11.07
C LEU A 93 8.99 -0.46 9.80
N LEU A 94 9.21 -1.78 9.93
CA LEU A 94 8.77 -2.77 8.96
C LEU A 94 7.43 -3.37 9.40
N LEU A 95 6.36 -3.12 8.65
CA LEU A 95 4.98 -3.54 8.99
C LEU A 95 4.89 -5.05 9.27
N ARG A 96 5.51 -5.85 8.39
CA ARG A 96 5.59 -7.31 8.49
C ARG A 96 6.01 -7.77 9.88
N ASP A 97 7.07 -7.17 10.41
CA ASP A 97 7.73 -7.62 11.64
C ASP A 97 7.17 -6.91 12.87
N PHE A 98 6.84 -5.62 12.76
CA PHE A 98 6.41 -4.79 13.89
C PHE A 98 5.22 -5.40 14.63
N THR A 99 4.15 -5.77 13.93
CA THR A 99 2.99 -6.43 14.52
C THR A 99 2.88 -7.91 14.15
N GLY A 100 3.67 -8.41 13.21
CA GLY A 100 3.70 -9.83 12.88
C GLY A 100 4.62 -10.65 13.79
N THR A 101 5.37 -10.01 14.70
CA THR A 101 6.26 -10.72 15.61
C THR A 101 5.71 -10.97 17.00
N GLU A 102 4.56 -10.42 17.41
CA GLU A 102 3.96 -10.44 18.77
C GLU A 102 4.11 -11.80 19.52
N GLY A 103 5.33 -12.07 20.02
CA GLY A 103 5.77 -13.36 20.55
C GLY A 103 5.89 -14.54 19.57
N GLN A 104 5.47 -14.42 18.30
CA GLN A 104 5.30 -15.57 17.39
C GLN A 104 6.06 -15.48 16.05
N ALA A 105 6.62 -14.32 15.70
CA ALA A 105 7.39 -14.14 14.46
C ALA A 105 6.70 -14.69 13.19
N LYS A 106 5.38 -14.47 13.07
CA LYS A 106 4.55 -14.92 11.95
C LYS A 106 4.80 -14.14 10.67
N GLY A 107 5.29 -12.90 10.78
CA GLY A 107 5.52 -12.03 9.63
C GLY A 107 4.21 -11.63 8.92
N ASP A 108 3.09 -11.61 9.65
CA ASP A 108 1.75 -11.29 9.16
C ASP A 108 1.30 -9.89 9.60
N GLY A 109 2.24 -9.00 9.88
CA GLY A 109 1.95 -7.63 10.29
C GLY A 109 1.39 -6.79 9.14
N THR A 110 0.49 -5.87 9.47
CA THR A 110 -0.30 -5.09 8.50
C THR A 110 -0.41 -3.64 8.94
N VAL A 111 -0.81 -2.75 8.03
CA VAL A 111 -1.08 -1.34 8.34
C VAL A 111 -2.17 -1.21 9.40
N ALA A 112 -3.24 -2.01 9.29
CA ALA A 112 -4.33 -2.01 10.26
C ALA A 112 -3.85 -2.42 11.67
N LYS A 113 -3.01 -3.45 11.79
CA LYS A 113 -2.43 -3.83 13.07
C LYS A 113 -1.48 -2.75 13.61
N ALA A 114 -0.70 -2.12 12.73
CA ALA A 114 0.22 -1.04 13.13
C ALA A 114 -0.53 0.21 13.61
N MET A 115 -1.70 0.53 13.04
CA MET A 115 -2.60 1.61 13.48
C MET A 115 -2.95 1.50 14.97
N GLU A 116 -3.20 0.29 15.46
CA GLU A 116 -3.51 0.02 16.87
C GLU A 116 -2.35 0.33 17.82
N LYS A 117 -1.12 0.49 17.31
CA LYS A 117 0.07 0.76 18.11
C LYS A 117 0.52 2.23 18.04
N LEU A 118 -0.21 3.11 17.37
CA LEU A 118 0.18 4.52 17.28
C LEU A 118 0.20 5.22 18.64
N ASP A 119 -0.70 4.87 19.56
CA ASP A 119 -0.67 5.40 20.94
C ASP A 119 0.58 4.93 21.69
N TYR A 120 0.96 3.66 21.53
CA TYR A 120 2.21 3.14 22.07
C TYR A 120 3.44 3.89 21.53
N LEU A 121 3.53 4.12 20.21
CA LEU A 121 4.64 4.87 19.62
C LEU A 121 4.69 6.31 20.12
N LYS A 122 3.52 6.93 20.31
CA LYS A 122 3.42 8.27 20.88
C LYS A 122 3.89 8.31 22.35
N GLU A 123 3.44 7.36 23.16
CA GLU A 123 3.84 7.22 24.57
C GLU A 123 5.34 6.94 24.73
N LEU A 124 5.93 6.19 23.79
CA LEU A 124 7.38 5.96 23.71
C LEU A 124 8.17 7.26 23.50
N GLY A 125 7.53 8.32 22.98
CA GLY A 125 8.13 9.63 22.74
C GLY A 125 8.61 9.85 21.30
N VAL A 126 8.29 8.92 20.39
CA VAL A 126 8.56 9.06 18.94
C VAL A 126 7.70 10.19 18.38
N ASN A 127 8.25 10.92 17.41
CA ASN A 127 7.51 11.97 16.69
C ASN A 127 7.60 11.84 15.16
N ALA A 128 8.27 10.81 14.66
CA ALA A 128 8.21 10.42 13.26
C ALA A 128 8.30 8.90 13.12
N ILE A 129 7.44 8.34 12.28
CA ILE A 129 7.47 6.93 11.90
C ILE A 129 8.08 6.86 10.50
N GLU A 130 9.17 6.13 10.34
CA GLU A 130 9.75 5.85 9.03
C GLU A 130 9.33 4.44 8.61
N LEU A 131 8.48 4.35 7.58
CA LEU A 131 8.08 3.09 7.01
C LEU A 131 9.18 2.61 6.07
N LEU A 132 9.62 1.35 6.24
CA LEU A 132 10.36 0.65 5.19
C LEU A 132 9.53 0.60 3.89
N PRO A 133 10.16 0.35 2.72
CA PRO A 133 9.47 0.45 1.44
C PRO A 133 8.18 -0.36 1.40
N ILE A 134 7.10 0.33 1.04
CA ILE A 134 5.74 -0.23 1.03
C ILE A 134 5.25 -0.59 -0.36
N THR A 135 6.04 -0.32 -1.41
CA THR A 135 5.64 -0.52 -2.80
C THR A 135 5.55 -2.00 -3.14
N GLU A 136 4.66 -2.36 -4.05
CA GLU A 136 4.46 -3.72 -4.53
C GLU A 136 5.79 -4.40 -4.89
N PHE A 137 6.04 -5.56 -4.30
CA PHE A 137 7.25 -6.34 -4.50
C PHE A 137 6.92 -7.77 -4.97
N SER A 138 7.95 -8.55 -5.28
CA SER A 138 7.74 -9.96 -5.65
C SER A 138 7.39 -10.81 -4.43
N GLY A 139 6.24 -11.50 -4.46
CA GLY A 139 5.73 -12.30 -3.35
C GLY A 139 5.06 -11.45 -2.27
N ASN A 140 4.67 -12.07 -1.15
CA ASN A 140 3.96 -11.38 -0.05
C ASN A 140 4.81 -11.24 1.23
N ASN A 141 6.12 -11.45 1.13
CA ASN A 141 7.02 -11.41 2.27
C ASN A 141 8.38 -10.82 1.86
N SER A 142 8.57 -9.53 2.14
CA SER A 142 9.78 -8.79 1.82
C SER A 142 10.09 -7.73 2.89
N TRP A 143 11.29 -7.17 2.81
CA TRP A 143 11.64 -5.88 3.42
C TRP A 143 11.26 -4.69 2.54
N GLY A 144 10.89 -4.92 1.28
CA GLY A 144 10.40 -3.91 0.34
C GLY A 144 11.42 -3.41 -0.69
N TYR A 145 12.71 -3.71 -0.53
CA TYR A 145 13.80 -3.24 -1.43
C TYR A 145 13.89 -3.96 -2.78
N ASN A 146 12.81 -4.58 -3.23
CA ASN A 146 12.68 -5.25 -4.53
C ASN A 146 11.38 -4.82 -5.25
N PRO A 147 11.20 -3.51 -5.51
CA PRO A 147 9.96 -2.97 -6.04
C PRO A 147 9.71 -3.47 -7.47
N ASN A 148 8.48 -3.89 -7.72
CA ASN A 148 7.96 -4.21 -9.04
C ASN A 148 7.13 -3.05 -9.61
N PHE A 149 6.35 -2.36 -8.76
CA PHE A 149 5.45 -1.27 -9.16
C PHE A 149 5.46 -0.13 -8.15
N TYR A 150 6.24 0.93 -8.43
CA TYR A 150 6.51 2.03 -7.51
C TYR A 150 5.29 2.86 -7.07
N PHE A 151 4.18 2.79 -7.80
CA PHE A 151 2.98 3.58 -7.54
C PHE A 151 1.88 2.79 -6.79
N ALA A 152 2.08 1.48 -6.59
CA ALA A 152 1.15 0.62 -5.89
C ALA A 152 1.74 0.25 -4.53
N PRO A 153 1.08 0.56 -3.41
CA PRO A 153 1.39 -0.07 -2.12
C PRO A 153 1.13 -1.57 -2.19
N ASP A 154 1.96 -2.36 -1.53
CA ASP A 154 1.87 -3.82 -1.51
C ASP A 154 0.64 -4.27 -0.73
N LYS A 155 -0.18 -5.08 -1.39
CA LYS A 155 -1.47 -5.53 -0.88
C LYS A 155 -1.32 -6.45 0.35
N ALA A 156 -0.16 -7.09 0.53
CA ALA A 156 0.09 -7.94 1.70
C ALA A 156 0.10 -7.16 3.01
N TYR A 157 0.32 -5.84 2.97
CA TYR A 157 0.28 -4.99 4.15
C TYR A 157 -1.07 -4.29 4.36
N GLY A 158 -1.84 -4.04 3.31
CA GLY A 158 -3.18 -3.48 3.41
C GLY A 158 -3.60 -2.68 2.18
N THR A 159 -4.79 -2.06 2.26
CA THR A 159 -5.31 -1.22 1.18
C THR A 159 -4.67 0.17 1.17
N PRO A 160 -4.67 0.88 0.02
CA PRO A 160 -4.27 2.29 -0.04
C PRO A 160 -5.03 3.18 0.96
N GLU A 161 -6.30 2.90 1.21
CA GLU A 161 -7.13 3.62 2.18
C GLU A 161 -6.66 3.36 3.62
N ALA A 162 -6.23 2.13 3.95
CA ALA A 162 -5.66 1.81 5.25
C ALA A 162 -4.35 2.57 5.50
N TYR A 163 -3.50 2.74 4.48
CA TYR A 163 -2.31 3.58 4.57
C TYR A 163 -2.65 5.05 4.82
N LYS A 164 -3.62 5.61 4.10
CA LYS A 164 -4.08 6.99 4.33
C LYS A 164 -4.62 7.16 5.76
N ALA A 165 -5.41 6.21 6.24
CA ALA A 165 -5.92 6.20 7.61
C ALA A 165 -4.81 6.12 8.66
N PHE A 166 -3.80 5.28 8.45
CA PHE A 166 -2.64 5.21 9.33
C PHE A 166 -1.89 6.54 9.40
N ILE A 167 -1.66 7.19 8.25
CA ILE A 167 -1.01 8.50 8.18
C ILE A 167 -1.85 9.56 8.90
N ASP A 168 -3.16 9.57 8.69
CA ASP A 168 -4.08 10.51 9.36
C ASP A 168 -4.05 10.31 10.88
N GLY A 169 -4.13 9.05 11.34
CA GLY A 169 -4.02 8.70 12.76
C GLY A 169 -2.66 9.05 13.39
N ALA A 170 -1.57 8.97 12.63
CA ALA A 170 -0.25 9.42 13.07
C ALA A 170 -0.20 10.95 13.19
N HIS A 171 -0.77 11.67 12.22
CA HIS A 171 -0.87 13.13 12.23
C HIS A 171 -1.73 13.65 13.39
N GLU A 172 -2.83 12.97 13.74
CA GLU A 172 -3.65 13.28 14.93
C GLU A 172 -2.83 13.27 16.22
N ARG A 173 -1.83 12.38 16.28
CA ARG A 173 -0.90 12.24 17.42
C ARG A 173 0.32 13.14 17.30
N GLY A 174 0.37 14.00 16.28
CA GLY A 174 1.47 14.90 16.01
C GLY A 174 2.75 14.19 15.60
N MET A 175 2.65 13.01 14.99
CA MET A 175 3.78 12.26 14.46
C MET A 175 3.83 12.40 12.94
N ALA A 176 5.01 12.67 12.38
CA ALA A 176 5.22 12.61 10.93
C ALA A 176 5.27 11.15 10.45
N VAL A 177 4.94 10.92 9.19
CA VAL A 177 5.22 9.65 8.50
C VAL A 177 6.21 9.93 7.37
N ILE A 178 7.31 9.20 7.39
CA ILE A 178 8.37 9.21 6.39
C ILE A 178 8.28 7.88 5.65
N LEU A 179 8.48 7.89 4.33
CA LEU A 179 8.50 6.70 3.53
C LEU A 179 9.89 6.52 2.94
N ASP A 180 10.52 5.38 3.22
CA ASP A 180 11.69 4.94 2.50
C ASP A 180 11.31 4.53 1.07
N MET A 181 12.02 5.10 0.10
CA MET A 181 11.78 4.95 -1.32
C MET A 181 13.08 4.55 -2.02
N VAL A 182 12.98 3.57 -2.91
CA VAL A 182 14.09 3.02 -3.70
C VAL A 182 14.09 3.57 -5.12
#